data_AF-A0A537EIM3-F1
#
_entry.id   AF-A0A537EIM3-F1
#
_cell.length_a   1.000
_cell.length_b   1.000
_cell.length_c   1.000
_cell.angle_alpha   90.00
_cell.angle_beta   90.00
_cell.angle_gamma   90.00
#
_symmetry.space_group_name_H-M   'P 1'
#
loop_
_entity.id
_entity.type
_entity.pdbx_description
1 polymer ?
#
loop_
_entity_poly.entity_id
_entity_poly.type
_entity_poly.pdbx_seq_one_letter_code
_entity_poly.pdbx_strand_id
1 'polypeptide(L)'
;MTLAEVLSKFIRNHKDPILALKAIEDNSALETVDTELAKLAGELHAEQRKKIRDFGLADAFVLATARKKSAKILTGDPHFETIPEAVPV
;
A
#
# COMPACT_ATOMS: atom_id res chain seq x y z
N MET A 1 5.97 0.14 1.84
CA MET A 1 5.06 0.01 3.01
C MET A 1 4.54 -1.41 3.15
N THR A 2 3.84 -1.97 2.15
CA THR A 2 3.24 -3.31 2.21
C THR A 2 4.20 -4.44 2.60
N LEU A 3 5.43 -4.44 2.08
CA LEU A 3 6.45 -5.42 2.50
C LEU A 3 6.69 -5.38 4.02
N ALA A 4 6.87 -4.19 4.59
CA ALA A 4 7.07 -4.04 6.03
C ALA A 4 5.85 -4.52 6.84
N GLU A 5 4.62 -4.32 6.35
CA GLU A 5 3.41 -4.83 7.00
C GLU A 5 3.35 -6.36 7.00
N VAL A 6 3.73 -7.00 5.88
CA VAL A 6 3.81 -8.46 5.80
C VAL A 6 4.87 -9.00 6.75
N LEU A 7 6.08 -8.45 6.75
CA LEU A 7 7.15 -8.89 7.65
C LEU A 7 6.75 -8.71 9.11
N SER A 8 6.16 -7.55 9.46
CA SER A 8 5.63 -7.30 10.80
C SER A 8 4.57 -8.32 11.19
N LYS A 9 3.64 -8.66 10.29
CA LYS A 9 2.64 -9.71 10.53
C LYS A 9 3.27 -11.07 10.77
N PHE A 10 4.29 -11.45 10.01
CA PHE A 10 5.00 -12.72 10.22
C PHE A 10 5.67 -12.76 11.60
N ILE A 11 6.39 -11.70 11.96
CA ILE A 11 7.07 -11.58 13.26
C ILE A 11 6.07 -11.68 14.42
N ARG A 12 4.96 -10.92 14.36
CA ARG A 12 3.92 -10.94 15.42
C ARG A 12 3.24 -12.30 15.57
N ASN A 13 3.27 -13.14 14.53
CA ASN A 13 2.71 -14.49 14.55
C ASN A 13 3.78 -15.58 14.74
N HIS A 14 5.00 -15.21 15.17
CA HIS A 14 6.12 -16.13 15.38
C HIS A 14 6.48 -16.99 14.15
N LYS A 15 6.33 -16.41 12.96
CA LYS A 15 6.72 -17.03 11.67
C LYS A 15 8.02 -16.43 11.17
N ASP A 16 8.70 -17.15 10.26
CA ASP A 16 9.95 -16.68 9.64
C ASP A 16 9.70 -15.52 8.65
N PRO A 17 10.16 -14.29 8.95
CA PRO A 17 10.02 -13.16 8.04
C PRO A 17 10.91 -13.28 6.79
N ILE A 18 12.02 -14.04 6.82
CA ILE A 18 12.91 -14.20 5.67
C ILE A 18 12.22 -15.01 4.57
N LEU A 19 11.47 -16.05 4.94
CA LEU A 19 10.66 -16.80 4.00
C LEU A 19 9.62 -15.91 3.30
N ALA A 20 8.97 -15.01 4.04
CA ALA A 20 8.00 -14.07 3.47
C ALA A 20 8.66 -13.07 2.52
N LEU A 21 9.81 -12.51 2.91
CA LEU A 21 10.58 -11.59 2.08
C LEU A 21 10.93 -12.24 0.74
N LYS A 22 11.53 -13.43 0.80
CA LYS A 22 11.94 -14.16 -0.40
C LYS A 22 10.76 -14.47 -1.33
N ALA A 23 9.65 -14.96 -0.77
CA ALA A 23 8.46 -15.26 -1.58
C ALA A 23 7.91 -14.00 -2.29
N ILE A 24 7.95 -12.84 -1.64
CA ILE A 24 7.54 -11.57 -2.26
C ILE A 24 8.52 -11.14 -3.35
N GLU A 25 9.82 -11.18 -3.07
CA GLU A 25 10.87 -10.82 -4.04
C GLU A 25 10.82 -11.72 -5.29
N ASP A 26 10.56 -13.01 -5.12
CA ASP A 26 10.51 -13.98 -6.22
C ASP A 26 9.25 -13.81 -7.12
N ASN A 27 8.18 -13.18 -6.62
CA ASN A 27 6.87 -13.14 -7.30
C ASN A 27 6.34 -11.72 -7.57
N SER A 28 7.03 -10.67 -7.15
CA SER A 28 6.53 -9.29 -7.21
C SER A 28 7.61 -8.29 -7.62
N ALA A 29 7.18 -7.20 -8.26
CA ALA A 29 8.03 -6.03 -8.49
C ALA A 29 7.93 -5.07 -7.30
N LEU A 30 9.02 -4.89 -6.56
CA LEU A 30 9.09 -3.95 -5.45
C LEU A 30 9.21 -2.51 -5.95
N GLU A 31 8.37 -1.61 -5.41
CA GLU A 31 8.51 -0.16 -5.62
C GLU A 31 9.17 0.48 -4.40
N THR A 32 10.26 1.21 -4.64
CA THR A 32 10.98 1.97 -3.62
C THR A 32 10.29 3.32 -3.39
N VAL A 33 10.27 3.78 -2.14
CA VAL A 33 9.79 5.13 -1.81
C VAL A 33 10.88 6.15 -2.13
N ASP A 34 10.69 6.89 -3.21
CA ASP A 34 11.47 8.07 -3.57
C ASP A 34 10.76 9.37 -3.17
N THR A 35 11.42 10.51 -3.39
CA THR A 35 10.87 11.83 -3.03
C THR A 35 9.56 12.14 -3.78
N GLU A 36 9.45 11.73 -5.04
CA GLU A 36 8.25 12.00 -5.85
C GLU A 36 7.05 11.20 -5.34
N LEU A 37 7.24 9.91 -5.06
CA LEU A 37 6.21 9.04 -4.51
C LEU A 37 5.82 9.48 -3.10
N ALA A 38 6.78 9.89 -2.27
CA ALA A 38 6.51 10.43 -0.94
C ALA A 38 5.68 11.72 -0.99
N LYS A 39 6.01 12.64 -1.92
CA LYS A 39 5.24 13.87 -2.12
C LYS A 39 3.81 13.55 -2.56
N LEU A 40 3.65 12.70 -3.56
CA LEU A 40 2.33 12.29 -4.07
C LEU A 40 1.50 11.61 -2.97
N ALA A 41 2.09 10.69 -2.20
CA ALA A 41 1.40 10.04 -1.08
C ALA A 41 0.94 11.07 -0.03
N GLY A 42 1.76 12.08 0.29
CA GLY A 42 1.38 13.15 1.21
C GLY A 42 0.20 14.00 0.71
N GLU A 43 0.20 14.36 -0.56
CA GLU A 43 -0.89 15.09 -1.21
C GLU A 43 -2.19 14.28 -1.18
N LEU A 44 -2.13 13.01 -1.60
CA LEU A 44 -3.28 12.11 -1.60
C LEU A 44 -3.81 11.84 -0.19
N HIS A 45 -2.93 11.65 0.79
CA HIS A 45 -3.33 11.50 2.18
C HIS A 45 -4.11 12.73 2.67
N ALA A 46 -3.60 13.94 2.40
CA ALA A 46 -4.27 15.18 2.78
C ALA A 46 -5.64 15.35 2.08
N GLU A 47 -5.78 14.90 0.83
CA GLU A 47 -7.05 14.91 0.11
C GLU A 47 -8.05 13.90 0.64
N GLN A 48 -7.62 12.65 0.86
CA GLN A 48 -8.51 11.57 1.32
C GLN A 48 -8.96 11.80 2.76
N ARG A 49 -8.10 12.37 3.63
CA ARG A 49 -8.45 12.71 5.02
C ARG A 49 -9.56 13.75 5.15
N LYS A 50 -9.85 14.53 4.09
CA LYS A 50 -11.01 15.44 4.06
C LYS A 50 -12.34 14.68 3.93
N LYS A 51 -12.30 13.45 3.40
CA LYS A 51 -13.46 12.59 3.11
C LYS A 51 -13.57 11.43 4.12
N ILE A 52 -12.45 10.80 4.44
CA ILE A 52 -12.34 9.61 5.29
C ILE A 52 -11.40 9.96 6.45
N ARG A 53 -11.96 10.18 7.64
CA ARG A 53 -11.23 10.75 8.78
C ARG A 53 -10.04 9.90 9.21
N ASP A 54 -10.11 8.59 9.04
CA ASP A 54 -9.13 7.59 9.47
C ASP A 54 -8.31 6.98 8.32
N PHE A 55 -8.34 7.59 7.14
CA PHE A 55 -7.51 7.16 6.01
C PHE A 55 -6.02 7.18 6.38
N GLY A 56 -5.33 6.05 6.21
CA GLY A 56 -3.95 5.89 6.63
C GLY A 56 -2.93 6.49 5.66
N LEU A 57 -1.76 6.89 6.17
CA LEU A 57 -0.65 7.29 5.30
C LEU A 57 -0.13 6.09 4.47
N ALA A 58 -0.18 4.87 5.03
CA ALA A 58 0.16 3.66 4.29
C ALA A 58 -0.79 3.44 3.09
N ASP A 59 -2.09 3.64 3.28
CA ASP A 59 -3.10 3.57 2.20
C ASP A 59 -2.83 4.60 1.12
N ALA A 60 -2.40 5.81 1.51
CA ALA A 60 -2.00 6.84 0.57
C ALA A 60 -0.77 6.43 -0.27
N PHE A 61 0.20 5.72 0.31
CA PHE A 61 1.33 5.16 -0.44
C PHE A 61 0.89 4.07 -1.42
N VAL A 62 -0.07 3.22 -1.05
CA VAL A 62 -0.66 2.22 -1.97
C VAL A 62 -1.33 2.92 -3.14
N LEU A 63 -2.16 3.94 -2.87
CA LEU A 63 -2.82 4.74 -3.92
C LEU A 63 -1.82 5.47 -4.82
N ALA A 64 -0.83 6.12 -4.22
CA ALA A 64 0.22 6.83 -4.96
C ALA A 64 0.98 5.88 -5.90
N THR A 65 1.32 4.69 -5.41
CA THR A 65 2.02 3.68 -6.20
C THR A 65 1.18 3.20 -7.37
N ALA A 66 -0.11 2.94 -7.14
CA ALA A 66 -1.03 2.54 -8.20
C ALA A 66 -1.16 3.62 -9.28
N ARG A 67 -1.29 4.90 -8.90
CA ARG A 67 -1.35 6.02 -9.85
C ARG A 67 -0.04 6.18 -10.64
N LYS A 68 1.11 6.16 -9.96
CA LYS A 68 2.44 6.25 -10.60
C LYS A 68 2.63 5.15 -11.65
N LYS A 69 2.14 3.94 -11.36
CA LYS A 69 2.26 2.78 -12.26
C LYS A 69 1.08 2.58 -13.22
N SER A 70 0.07 3.45 -13.19
CA SER A 70 -1.20 3.24 -13.91
C SER A 70 -1.80 1.85 -13.65
N ALA A 71 -1.67 1.36 -12.42
CA ALA A 71 -2.10 0.04 -11.99
C ALA A 71 -3.45 0.09 -11.25
N LYS A 72 -4.05 -1.09 -11.03
CA LYS A 72 -5.23 -1.27 -10.19
C LYS A 72 -4.82 -1.75 -8.78
N ILE A 73 -5.65 -1.43 -7.79
CA ILE A 73 -5.49 -1.83 -6.39
C ILE A 73 -6.49 -2.93 -6.11
N LEU A 74 -6.00 -4.15 -5.90
CA LEU A 74 -6.85 -5.27 -5.49
C LEU A 74 -6.99 -5.26 -3.97
N THR A 75 -8.19 -4.98 -3.44
CA THR A 75 -8.38 -4.81 -2.00
C THR A 75 -9.83 -5.01 -1.56
N GLY A 76 -10.02 -5.52 -0.34
CA GLY A 76 -11.32 -5.57 0.34
C GLY A 76 -11.50 -4.46 1.38
N ASP A 77 -10.60 -3.47 1.41
CA ASP A 77 -10.63 -2.36 2.36
C ASP A 77 -11.70 -1.31 1.95
N PRO A 78 -12.69 -1.02 2.82
CA PRO A 78 -13.72 -0.02 2.54
C PRO A 78 -13.18 1.38 2.24
N HIS A 79 -11.99 1.73 2.73
CA HIS A 79 -11.36 3.02 2.43
C HIS A 79 -11.14 3.26 0.92
N PHE A 80 -11.14 2.20 0.12
CA PHE A 80 -10.90 2.24 -1.32
C PHE A 80 -12.17 2.13 -2.18
N GLU A 81 -13.37 1.99 -1.61
CA GLU A 81 -14.62 1.77 -2.37
C GLU A 81 -14.92 2.89 -3.38
N THR A 82 -14.55 4.13 -3.07
CA THR A 82 -14.79 5.29 -3.94
C THR A 82 -13.60 5.62 -4.86
N ILE A 83 -12.55 4.79 -4.84
CA ILE A 83 -11.33 5.00 -5.61
C ILE A 83 -11.43 4.26 -6.95
N PRO A 84 -11.37 4.95 -8.11
CA PRO A 84 -11.51 4.33 -9.44
C PRO A 84 -10.45 3.26 -9.77
N GLU A 85 -9.30 3.34 -9.12
CA GLU A 85 -8.20 2.40 -9.24
C GLU A 85 -8.46 1.09 -8.46
N ALA A 86 -9.44 1.06 -7.55
CA ALA A 86 -9.72 -0.10 -6.72
C ALA A 86 -10.57 -1.16 -7.42
N VAL A 87 -10.22 -2.43 -7.18
CA VAL A 87 -10.97 -3.63 -7.58
C VAL A 87 -11.27 -4.41 -6.29
N PRO A 88 -12.55 -4.59 -5.94
CA PRO A 88 -12.94 -5.33 -4.75
C PRO A 88 -12.62 -6.83 -4.87
N VAL A 89 -12.26 -7.47 -3.75
CA VAL A 89 -12.06 -8.93 -3.61
C VAL A 89 -13.02 -9.58 -2.63
#